data_AF-A0A099TEG8-F1
#
_entry.id   AF-A0A099TEG8-F1
#
_cell.length_a   1.000
_cell.length_b   1.000
_cell.length_c   1.000
_cell.angle_alpha   90.00
_cell.angle_beta   90.00
_cell.angle_gamma   90.00
#
_symmetry.space_group_name_H-M   'P 1'
#
loop_
_entity.id
_entity.type
_entity.pdbx_description
1 polymer ?
#
loop_
_entity_poly.entity_id
_entity_poly.type
_entity_poly.pdbx_seq_one_letter_code
_entity_poly.pdbx_strand_id
1 'polypeptide(L)'
;MTKFASLIVAASLALFGGPAAASTLSATHTLTQAGTVGSVSTLQFQVTQAGLFDIYTDGPTIDPVLYLIADRDGNGAIDASDPLIASNDDSCRVGFRSFCNQAGAWHNSLIEAQSLSLGTYFAVVSDYSFSVSEARNGVNGRLGETQLVGDVTTFVTSARYSTRGGTVAPVSAVPLPASGFMMLGAFAMLGAGAASRRRRRSA
;
A
#
# COMPACT_ATOMS: atom_id res chain seq x y z
N MET A 1 -31.96 5.37 -59.54
CA MET A 1 -30.56 4.96 -59.29
C MET A 1 -30.19 5.34 -57.87
N THR A 2 -30.08 4.32 -57.02
CA THR A 2 -29.78 4.37 -55.59
C THR A 2 -28.31 4.70 -55.35
N LYS A 3 -28.03 5.62 -54.42
CA LYS A 3 -26.72 5.70 -53.75
C LYS A 3 -26.96 5.80 -52.24
N PHE A 4 -26.87 4.65 -51.59
CA PHE A 4 -26.71 4.54 -50.13
C PHE A 4 -25.26 4.91 -49.81
N ALA A 5 -25.05 6.00 -49.07
CA ALA A 5 -23.77 6.28 -48.45
C ALA A 5 -23.79 5.65 -47.04
N SER A 6 -23.10 4.52 -46.91
CA SER A 6 -22.90 3.82 -45.64
C SER A 6 -22.17 4.69 -44.63
N LEU A 7 -22.80 4.92 -43.48
CA LEU A 7 -22.11 5.38 -42.27
C LEU A 7 -21.32 4.22 -41.68
N ILE A 8 -20.00 4.30 -41.75
CA ILE A 8 -19.11 3.46 -40.94
C ILE A 8 -19.13 4.03 -39.52
N VAL A 9 -19.89 3.40 -38.63
CA VAL A 9 -19.76 3.63 -37.19
C VAL A 9 -18.53 2.83 -36.73
N ALA A 10 -17.41 3.51 -36.56
CA ALA A 10 -16.27 2.95 -35.84
C ALA A 10 -16.66 2.85 -34.35
N ALA A 11 -17.01 1.65 -33.91
CA ALA A 11 -17.13 1.34 -32.50
C ALA A 11 -15.70 1.27 -31.92
N SER A 12 -15.24 2.38 -31.35
CA SER A 12 -14.03 2.40 -30.54
C SER A 12 -14.27 1.55 -29.30
N LEU A 13 -13.80 0.31 -29.33
CA LEU A 13 -13.67 -0.53 -28.15
C LEU A 13 -12.58 0.11 -27.28
N ALA A 14 -12.97 1.04 -26.42
CA ALA A 14 -12.11 1.54 -25.36
C ALA A 14 -11.83 0.35 -24.42
N LEU A 15 -10.67 -0.31 -24.61
CA LEU A 15 -10.11 -1.15 -23.57
C LEU A 15 -9.86 -0.24 -22.37
N PHE A 16 -10.77 -0.28 -21.40
CA PHE A 16 -10.50 0.16 -20.04
C PHE A 16 -9.46 -0.81 -19.45
N GLY A 17 -8.20 -0.62 -19.83
CA GLY A 17 -7.07 -1.23 -19.15
C GLY A 17 -6.97 -0.62 -17.77
N GLY A 18 -7.62 -1.25 -16.79
CA GLY A 18 -7.33 -0.98 -15.38
C GLY A 18 -5.85 -1.26 -15.10
N PRO A 19 -5.23 -0.58 -14.12
CA PRO A 19 -3.86 -0.87 -13.74
C PRO A 19 -3.74 -2.36 -13.39
N ALA A 20 -2.74 -3.03 -13.98
CA ALA A 20 -2.42 -4.40 -13.61
C ALA A 20 -2.18 -4.44 -12.10
N ALA A 21 -3.03 -5.18 -11.41
CA ALA A 21 -2.97 -5.36 -9.98
C ALA A 21 -1.66 -6.05 -9.58
N ALA A 22 -0.71 -5.31 -9.00
CA ALA A 22 0.46 -5.92 -8.39
C ALA A 22 0.00 -6.67 -7.12
N SER A 23 0.35 -7.95 -6.99
CA SER A 23 0.03 -8.74 -5.78
C SER A 23 0.82 -8.30 -4.54
N THR A 24 1.75 -7.35 -4.72
CA THR A 24 2.71 -6.87 -3.75
C THR A 24 2.94 -5.37 -4.00
N LEU A 25 2.83 -4.57 -2.95
CA LEU A 25 3.25 -3.18 -2.89
C LEU A 25 4.55 -3.12 -2.09
N SER A 26 5.49 -2.28 -2.49
CA SER A 26 6.71 -2.07 -1.74
C SER A 26 7.20 -0.63 -1.84
N ALA A 27 7.89 -0.18 -0.80
CA ALA A 27 8.59 1.11 -0.80
C ALA A 27 9.89 1.00 -0.03
N THR A 28 10.98 1.49 -0.62
CA THR A 28 12.28 1.61 0.03
C THR A 28 12.42 3.02 0.60
N HIS A 29 12.90 3.09 1.83
CA HIS A 29 13.03 4.31 2.60
C HIS A 29 14.41 4.37 3.22
N THR A 30 15.05 5.53 3.17
CA THR A 30 16.29 5.81 3.89
C THR A 30 15.91 6.47 5.22
N LEU A 31 16.07 5.75 6.32
CA LEU A 31 15.81 6.28 7.65
C LEU A 31 16.97 7.17 8.11
N THR A 32 16.62 8.30 8.72
CA THR A 32 17.58 9.25 9.29
C THR A 32 17.78 9.01 10.80
N GLN A 33 18.68 9.79 11.39
CA GLN A 33 19.01 9.70 12.81
C GLN A 33 17.78 9.92 13.72
N ALA A 34 17.76 9.24 14.88
CA ALA A 34 16.79 9.47 15.94
C ALA A 34 16.62 10.96 16.27
N GLY A 35 15.40 11.34 16.63
CA GLY A 35 14.99 12.70 16.95
C GLY A 35 14.77 13.60 15.73
N THR A 36 14.98 13.10 14.51
CA THR A 36 14.80 13.87 13.27
C THR A 36 13.60 13.39 12.47
N VAL A 37 13.02 14.30 11.69
CA VAL A 37 12.04 13.94 10.65
C VAL A 37 12.72 13.01 9.65
N GLY A 38 12.08 11.86 9.37
CA GLY A 38 12.64 10.80 8.52
C GLY A 38 13.21 9.61 9.31
N SER A 39 13.25 9.69 10.64
CA SER A 39 13.64 8.55 11.50
C SER A 39 12.58 7.45 11.56
N VAL A 40 11.34 7.77 11.17
CA VAL A 40 10.23 6.83 10.96
C VAL A 40 9.77 6.98 9.53
N SER A 41 9.46 5.86 8.87
CA SER A 41 8.85 5.87 7.55
C SER A 41 7.51 5.14 7.55
N THR A 42 6.64 5.53 6.62
CA THR A 42 5.30 5.01 6.48
C THR A 42 5.01 4.64 5.03
N LEU A 43 4.58 3.40 4.83
CA LEU A 43 3.93 2.95 3.60
C LEU A 43 2.42 2.92 3.81
N GLN A 44 1.72 3.89 3.23
CA GLN A 44 0.26 3.90 3.19
C GLN A 44 -0.25 3.03 2.04
N PHE A 45 -1.25 2.20 2.32
CA PHE A 45 -1.86 1.33 1.32
C PHE A 45 -3.35 1.15 1.56
N GLN A 46 -4.07 0.84 0.48
CA GLN A 46 -5.51 0.56 0.55
C GLN A 46 -5.80 -0.92 0.30
N VAL A 47 -6.58 -1.53 1.18
CA VAL A 47 -7.16 -2.86 0.99
C VAL A 47 -8.48 -2.71 0.24
N THR A 48 -8.48 -3.10 -1.03
CA THR A 48 -9.66 -3.05 -1.91
C THR A 48 -10.50 -4.32 -1.87
N GLN A 49 -9.95 -5.39 -1.30
CA GLN A 49 -10.64 -6.65 -1.05
C GLN A 49 -10.11 -7.25 0.25
N ALA A 50 -11.04 -7.66 1.13
CA ALA A 50 -10.69 -8.32 2.37
C ALA A 50 -9.96 -9.64 2.13
N GLY A 51 -8.97 -9.95 2.98
CA GLY A 51 -8.15 -11.14 2.83
C GLY A 51 -7.00 -11.20 3.84
N LEU A 52 -6.13 -12.19 3.65
CA LEU A 52 -4.90 -12.35 4.41
C LEU A 52 -3.75 -11.62 3.71
N PHE A 53 -2.93 -10.92 4.48
CA PHE A 53 -1.77 -10.17 4.00
C PHE A 53 -0.53 -10.52 4.82
N ASP A 54 0.62 -10.56 4.15
CA ASP A 54 1.92 -10.56 4.80
C ASP A 54 2.53 -9.18 4.63
N ILE A 55 3.02 -8.62 5.72
CA ILE A 55 3.67 -7.32 5.73
C ILE A 55 5.03 -7.51 6.38
N TYR A 56 6.09 -7.20 5.66
CA TYR A 56 7.44 -7.48 6.10
C TYR A 56 8.42 -6.43 5.64
N THR A 57 9.59 -6.42 6.26
CA THR A 57 10.69 -5.54 5.88
C THR A 57 11.79 -6.31 5.18
N ASP A 58 12.58 -5.60 4.39
CA ASP A 58 13.88 -6.05 3.89
C ASP A 58 14.83 -4.87 3.89
N GLY A 59 15.90 -4.91 4.67
CA GLY A 59 16.92 -3.88 4.66
C GLY A 59 18.19 -4.41 5.28
N PRO A 60 19.35 -4.39 4.60
CA PRO A 60 20.56 -5.00 5.15
C PRO A 60 21.22 -4.13 6.24
N THR A 61 20.69 -2.94 6.53
CA THR A 61 21.41 -1.89 7.26
C THR A 61 20.84 -1.53 8.62
N ILE A 62 19.60 -1.90 8.92
CA ILE A 62 18.92 -1.54 10.18
C ILE A 62 18.35 -2.79 10.86
N ASP A 63 17.90 -2.63 12.09
CA ASP A 63 17.10 -3.58 12.86
C ASP A 63 15.62 -3.17 12.83
N PRO A 64 14.84 -3.56 11.80
CA PRO A 64 13.56 -2.93 11.54
C PRO A 64 12.46 -3.45 12.47
N VAL A 65 11.79 -2.52 13.16
CA VAL A 65 10.53 -2.76 13.88
C VAL A 65 9.36 -2.29 13.00
N LEU A 66 8.28 -3.07 12.96
CA LEU A 66 7.12 -2.81 12.09
C LEU A 66 5.83 -2.68 12.90
N TYR A 67 5.05 -1.63 12.61
CA TYR A 67 3.69 -1.44 13.08
C TYR A 67 2.70 -1.39 11.93
N LEU A 68 1.53 -1.99 12.13
CA LEU A 68 0.39 -1.88 11.23
C LEU A 68 -0.74 -1.13 11.93
N ILE A 69 -1.12 0.02 11.38
CA ILE A 69 -2.16 0.90 11.91
C ILE A 69 -3.26 1.04 10.86
N ALA A 70 -4.53 0.96 11.25
CA ALA A 70 -5.63 1.22 10.33
C ALA A 70 -6.05 2.68 10.40
N ASP A 71 -6.27 3.31 9.25
CA ASP A 71 -6.90 4.61 9.10
C ASP A 71 -8.41 4.43 9.29
N ARG A 72 -8.89 4.63 10.52
CA ARG A 72 -10.26 4.27 10.90
C ARG A 72 -11.28 5.26 10.36
N ASP A 73 -10.94 6.54 10.35
CA ASP A 73 -11.84 7.61 9.92
C ASP A 73 -11.67 7.95 8.43
N GLY A 74 -10.64 7.42 7.77
CA GLY A 74 -10.37 7.58 6.34
C GLY A 74 -9.79 8.96 6.01
N ASN A 75 -9.19 9.64 6.98
CA ASN A 75 -8.66 10.99 6.80
C ASN A 75 -7.27 11.01 6.11
N GLY A 76 -6.64 9.85 5.94
CA GLY A 76 -5.34 9.70 5.27
C GLY A 76 -4.13 10.10 6.11
N ALA A 77 -4.31 10.32 7.42
CA ALA A 77 -3.27 10.58 8.40
C ALA A 77 -3.32 9.54 9.52
N ILE A 78 -2.23 9.40 10.26
CA ILE A 78 -2.21 8.58 11.48
C ILE A 78 -2.57 9.48 12.66
N ASP A 79 -3.61 9.14 13.40
CA ASP A 79 -4.02 9.86 14.60
C ASP A 79 -4.17 8.96 15.83
N ALA A 80 -4.61 9.53 16.95
CA ALA A 80 -4.72 8.81 18.22
C ALA A 80 -5.89 7.81 18.26
N SER A 81 -6.88 7.99 17.38
CA SER A 81 -8.10 7.17 17.33
C SER A 81 -7.92 5.91 16.47
N ASP A 82 -6.90 5.91 15.61
CA ASP A 82 -6.55 4.81 14.73
C ASP A 82 -6.07 3.56 15.50
N PRO A 83 -6.69 2.39 15.31
CA PRO A 83 -6.30 1.19 16.03
C PRO A 83 -4.97 0.64 15.51
N LEU A 84 -4.09 0.26 16.45
CA LEU A 84 -2.98 -0.64 16.15
C LEU A 84 -3.54 -2.03 15.87
N ILE A 85 -3.28 -2.55 14.68
CA ILE A 85 -3.77 -3.87 14.24
C ILE A 85 -2.78 -4.96 14.64
N ALA A 86 -1.50 -4.72 14.37
CA ALA A 86 -0.43 -5.66 14.63
C ALA A 86 0.91 -4.95 14.75
N SER A 87 1.88 -5.63 15.35
CA SER A 87 3.27 -5.20 15.44
C SER A 87 4.18 -6.40 15.33
N ASN A 88 5.38 -6.21 14.80
CA ASN A 88 6.40 -7.25 14.82
C ASN A 88 7.80 -6.66 14.96
N ASP A 89 8.67 -7.53 15.46
CA ASP A 89 10.11 -7.37 15.57
C ASP A 89 10.73 -8.76 15.34
N ASP A 90 11.79 -8.84 14.53
CA ASP A 90 12.65 -10.01 14.34
C ASP A 90 12.01 -11.36 13.89
N SER A 91 10.78 -11.39 13.36
CA SER A 91 10.12 -12.66 13.00
C SER A 91 10.38 -13.15 11.56
N CYS A 92 10.93 -12.31 10.68
CA CYS A 92 11.30 -12.68 9.30
C CYS A 92 12.74 -13.21 9.26
N ARG A 93 12.93 -14.44 9.73
CA ARG A 93 14.25 -15.09 9.77
C ARG A 93 14.73 -15.46 8.37
N VAL A 94 16.04 -15.36 8.11
CA VAL A 94 16.64 -15.70 6.82
C VAL A 94 16.19 -17.08 6.33
N GLY A 95 15.69 -17.14 5.10
CA GLY A 95 15.19 -18.37 4.48
C GLY A 95 13.76 -18.75 4.85
N PHE A 96 13.10 -18.03 5.77
CA PHE A 96 11.68 -18.18 6.01
C PHE A 96 10.89 -17.76 4.75
N ARG A 97 10.07 -18.70 4.24
CA ARG A 97 9.20 -18.55 3.05
C ARG A 97 9.89 -17.98 1.80
N SER A 98 11.20 -18.14 1.65
CA SER A 98 12.05 -17.72 0.51
C SER A 98 12.14 -16.21 0.21
N PHE A 99 11.41 -15.36 0.93
CA PHE A 99 11.46 -13.90 0.76
C PHE A 99 12.08 -13.16 1.95
N CYS A 100 12.24 -13.80 3.12
CA CYS A 100 12.96 -13.20 4.24
C CYS A 100 14.48 -13.24 3.97
N ASN A 101 15.03 -12.07 3.65
CA ASN A 101 16.47 -11.83 3.51
C ASN A 101 17.08 -11.36 4.84
N GLN A 102 18.40 -11.19 4.84
CA GLN A 102 19.17 -10.79 6.02
C GLN A 102 19.03 -9.28 6.29
N ALA A 103 18.78 -8.90 7.55
CA ALA A 103 18.77 -7.51 8.01
C ALA A 103 20.11 -7.13 8.65
N GLY A 104 21.20 -7.26 7.90
CA GLY A 104 22.55 -7.07 8.44
C GLY A 104 22.88 -8.08 9.54
N ALA A 105 23.12 -7.63 10.77
CA ALA A 105 23.35 -8.51 11.93
C ALA A 105 22.03 -8.99 12.59
N TRP A 106 20.88 -8.51 12.12
CA TRP A 106 19.57 -8.64 12.75
C TRP A 106 18.57 -9.43 11.90
N HIS A 107 17.31 -9.51 12.32
CA HIS A 107 16.25 -10.10 11.53
C HIS A 107 15.27 -9.03 11.02
N ASN A 108 14.60 -9.35 9.93
CA ASN A 108 13.56 -8.47 9.43
C ASN A 108 12.27 -8.67 10.25
N SER A 109 11.39 -7.67 10.24
CA SER A 109 10.05 -7.80 10.79
C SER A 109 9.11 -8.52 9.82
N LEU A 110 8.19 -9.34 10.35
CA LEU A 110 7.11 -9.97 9.59
C LEU A 110 5.81 -10.04 10.41
N ILE A 111 4.79 -9.35 9.92
CA ILE A 111 3.39 -9.56 10.30
C ILE A 111 2.82 -10.59 9.30
N GLU A 112 2.70 -11.84 9.75
CA GLU A 112 2.27 -12.97 8.92
C GLU A 112 0.75 -13.17 8.94
N ALA A 113 0.16 -13.43 7.78
CA ALA A 113 -1.24 -13.86 7.64
C ALA A 113 -2.26 -12.95 8.33
N GLN A 114 -2.02 -11.64 8.33
CA GLN A 114 -2.92 -10.69 8.97
C GLN A 114 -4.21 -10.56 8.15
N SER A 115 -5.34 -10.86 8.80
CA SER A 115 -6.66 -10.64 8.19
C SER A 115 -6.97 -9.14 8.19
N LEU A 116 -7.18 -8.57 7.00
CA LEU A 116 -7.55 -7.18 6.81
C LEU A 116 -8.89 -7.08 6.08
N SER A 117 -9.72 -6.13 6.53
CA SER A 117 -10.96 -5.73 5.86
C SER A 117 -10.68 -4.63 4.83
N LEU A 118 -11.70 -4.26 4.04
CA LEU A 118 -11.58 -3.10 3.17
C LEU A 118 -11.28 -1.85 4.02
N GLY A 119 -10.33 -1.02 3.57
CA GLY A 119 -9.92 0.16 4.30
C GLY A 119 -8.53 0.65 3.91
N THR A 120 -8.10 1.74 4.54
CA THR A 120 -6.75 2.29 4.40
C THR A 120 -5.92 1.91 5.62
N TYR A 121 -4.64 1.61 5.40
CA TYR A 121 -3.72 1.16 6.42
C TYR A 121 -2.35 1.80 6.22
N PHE A 122 -1.58 1.82 7.30
CA PHE A 122 -0.22 2.32 7.37
C PHE A 122 0.69 1.21 7.89
N ALA A 123 1.66 0.80 7.08
CA ALA A 123 2.81 0.03 7.54
C ALA A 123 3.91 1.02 7.93
N VAL A 124 4.13 1.17 9.22
CA VAL A 124 5.07 2.13 9.81
C VAL A 124 6.30 1.39 10.28
N VAL A 125 7.48 1.87 9.87
CA VAL A 125 8.76 1.22 10.13
C VAL A 125 9.77 2.22 10.68
N SER A 126 10.57 1.77 11.62
CA SER A 126 11.77 2.45 12.09
C SER A 126 12.82 1.39 12.47
N ASP A 127 14.02 1.85 12.81
CA ASP A 127 15.04 1.00 13.41
C ASP A 127 14.75 0.77 14.90
N TYR A 128 15.29 -0.31 15.45
CA TYR A 128 15.10 -0.71 16.82
C TYR A 128 15.65 0.35 17.79
N SER A 129 14.93 0.79 18.82
CA SER A 129 13.56 0.46 19.21
C SER A 129 12.72 1.73 19.26
N PHE A 130 11.55 1.69 18.61
CA PHE A 130 10.60 2.81 18.61
C PHE A 130 9.24 2.34 19.09
N SER A 131 8.50 3.25 19.73
CA SER A 131 7.19 3.02 20.32
C SER A 131 6.07 3.30 19.33
N VAL A 132 4.86 2.79 19.64
CA VAL A 132 3.65 3.11 18.89
C VAL A 132 3.36 4.63 18.89
N SER A 133 3.68 5.35 19.97
CA SER A 133 3.55 6.81 20.00
C SER A 133 4.48 7.51 19.01
N GLU A 134 5.72 7.03 18.89
CA GLU A 134 6.70 7.54 17.92
C GLU A 134 6.29 7.19 16.49
N ALA A 135 5.74 5.99 16.28
CA ALA A 135 5.15 5.59 15.02
C ALA A 135 4.03 6.53 14.55
N ARG A 136 3.15 6.95 15.48
CA ARG A 136 2.08 7.92 15.20
C ARG A 136 2.60 9.33 14.95
N ASN A 137 3.61 9.75 15.71
CA ASN A 137 4.18 11.09 15.61
C ASN A 137 5.18 11.24 14.44
N GLY A 138 5.58 10.14 13.79
CA GLY A 138 6.50 10.14 12.65
C GLY A 138 7.96 10.45 12.98
N VAL A 139 8.34 10.38 14.27
CA VAL A 139 9.71 10.62 14.73
C VAL A 139 10.03 9.60 15.83
N ASN A 140 11.11 8.85 15.63
CA ASN A 140 11.70 7.98 16.65
C ASN A 140 12.54 8.87 17.56
N GLY A 141 12.04 9.14 18.77
CA GLY A 141 12.56 10.13 19.69
C GLY A 141 13.54 9.57 20.72
N ARG A 142 14.01 8.32 20.57
CA ARG A 142 14.95 7.74 21.54
C ARG A 142 16.28 8.50 21.58
N LEU A 143 16.40 9.35 22.59
CA LEU A 143 17.63 10.00 23.02
C LEU A 143 18.42 9.01 23.90
N GLY A 144 19.52 8.44 23.39
CA GLY A 144 20.47 7.66 24.20
C GLY A 144 20.80 6.25 23.68
N GLU A 145 20.16 5.79 22.61
CA GLU A 145 20.54 4.58 21.89
C GLU A 145 20.96 4.96 20.47
N THR A 146 21.92 4.22 19.89
CA THR A 146 22.38 4.52 18.53
C THR A 146 21.39 3.90 17.55
N GLN A 147 20.43 4.69 17.09
CA GLN A 147 19.61 4.31 15.94
C GLN A 147 20.52 4.16 14.72
N LEU A 148 20.39 3.04 14.01
CA LEU A 148 21.05 2.82 12.73
C LEU A 148 20.36 3.65 11.65
N VAL A 149 21.19 4.37 10.89
CA VAL A 149 20.79 5.12 9.69
C VAL A 149 21.00 4.20 8.50
N GLY A 150 19.99 4.02 7.67
CA GLY A 150 20.10 3.11 6.55
C GLY A 150 18.78 2.89 5.81
N ASP A 151 18.83 2.00 4.84
CA ASP A 151 17.70 1.69 3.99
C ASP A 151 16.88 0.53 4.54
N VAL A 152 15.57 0.66 4.42
CA VAL A 152 14.60 -0.41 4.68
C VAL A 152 13.53 -0.38 3.61
N THR A 153 13.20 -1.55 3.09
CA THR A 153 12.10 -1.75 2.16
C THR A 153 10.96 -2.40 2.89
N THR A 154 9.80 -1.76 2.90
CA THR A 154 8.57 -2.34 3.44
C THR A 154 7.79 -2.96 2.30
N PHE A 155 7.34 -4.19 2.48
CA PHE A 155 6.50 -4.93 1.55
C PHE A 155 5.13 -5.19 2.17
N VAL A 156 4.08 -5.01 1.37
CA VAL A 156 2.71 -5.44 1.67
C VAL A 156 2.31 -6.38 0.55
N THR A 157 2.21 -7.67 0.84
CA THR A 157 1.79 -8.66 -0.13
C THR A 157 0.53 -9.34 0.32
N SER A 158 -0.31 -9.67 -0.63
CA SER A 158 -1.40 -10.60 -0.39
C SER A 158 -0.82 -11.97 -0.04
N ALA A 159 -1.28 -12.56 1.06
CA ALA A 159 -0.71 -13.79 1.58
C ALA A 159 -1.21 -15.00 0.76
N ARG A 160 -0.27 -15.80 0.26
CA ARG A 160 -0.57 -16.98 -0.57
C ARG A 160 -0.40 -18.26 0.24
N TYR A 161 -1.35 -18.53 1.14
CA TYR A 161 -1.37 -19.80 1.86
C TYR A 161 -2.27 -20.80 1.14
N SER A 162 -1.70 -21.88 0.62
CA SER A 162 -2.48 -23.09 0.39
C SER A 162 -2.71 -23.74 1.75
N THR A 163 -3.95 -24.08 2.10
CA THR A 163 -4.16 -25.21 3.01
C THR A 163 -3.39 -26.40 2.43
N ARG A 164 -2.65 -27.16 3.24
CA ARG A 164 -1.82 -28.30 2.79
C ARG A 164 -2.59 -29.16 1.77
N GLY A 165 -2.29 -28.99 0.47
CA GLY A 165 -2.94 -29.71 -0.65
C GLY A 165 -4.16 -29.06 -1.34
N GLY A 166 -4.52 -27.80 -1.03
CA GLY A 166 -5.65 -27.08 -1.64
C GLY A 166 -5.25 -26.07 -2.72
N THR A 167 -6.10 -25.90 -3.73
CA THR A 167 -5.97 -24.86 -4.77
C THR A 167 -5.78 -23.48 -4.15
N VAL A 168 -4.70 -22.78 -4.54
CA VAL A 168 -4.45 -21.38 -4.18
C VAL A 168 -5.62 -20.54 -4.70
N ALA A 169 -6.40 -19.94 -3.79
CA ALA A 169 -7.47 -19.03 -4.20
C ALA A 169 -6.85 -17.87 -4.99
N PRO A 170 -7.40 -17.49 -6.16
CA PRO A 170 -6.88 -16.39 -6.95
C PRO A 170 -6.95 -15.11 -6.12
N VAL A 171 -5.80 -14.49 -5.95
CA VAL A 171 -5.61 -13.35 -5.07
C VAL A 171 -6.06 -12.09 -5.80
N SER A 172 -7.14 -11.48 -5.32
CA SER A 172 -7.68 -10.23 -5.87
C SER A 172 -7.58 -9.08 -4.85
N ALA A 173 -6.79 -9.29 -3.79
CA ALA A 173 -6.46 -8.28 -2.79
C ALA A 173 -5.24 -7.47 -3.27
N VAL A 174 -5.51 -6.28 -3.79
CA VAL A 174 -4.50 -5.42 -4.44
C VAL A 174 -4.25 -4.22 -3.53
N PRO A 175 -3.08 -4.12 -2.88
CA PRO A 175 -2.68 -2.87 -2.26
C PRO A 175 -2.45 -1.83 -3.36
N LEU A 176 -3.31 -0.81 -3.41
CA LEU A 176 -3.10 0.34 -4.29
C LEU A 176 -2.36 1.45 -3.54
N PRO A 177 -1.45 2.18 -4.19
CA PRO A 177 -0.91 3.41 -3.61
C PRO A 177 -2.06 4.41 -3.40
N ALA A 178 -2.07 5.11 -2.27
CA ALA A 178 -3.13 6.05 -1.88
C ALA A 178 -3.40 7.16 -2.92
N SER A 179 -2.43 7.43 -3.80
CA SER A 179 -2.53 8.42 -4.89
C SER A 179 -3.42 8.00 -6.07
N GLY A 180 -3.87 6.74 -6.15
CA GLY A 180 -4.62 6.22 -7.30
C GLY A 180 -6.06 6.75 -7.47
N PHE A 181 -6.69 7.25 -6.41
CA PHE A 181 -8.12 7.63 -6.45
C PHE A 181 -8.40 9.06 -6.94
N MET A 182 -7.41 9.98 -6.88
CA MET A 182 -7.62 11.33 -7.40
C MET A 182 -7.84 11.37 -8.92
N MET A 183 -7.41 10.33 -9.66
CA MET A 183 -7.68 10.26 -11.10
C MET A 183 -9.07 9.72 -11.46
N LEU A 184 -9.67 8.78 -10.71
CA LEU A 184 -10.98 8.24 -11.07
C LEU A 184 -12.13 9.24 -10.85
N GLY A 185 -12.02 10.12 -9.85
CA GLY A 185 -13.03 11.16 -9.59
C GLY A 185 -13.06 12.28 -10.64
N ALA A 186 -11.92 12.56 -11.29
CA ALA A 186 -11.80 13.67 -12.24
C ALA A 186 -12.47 13.37 -13.60
N PHE A 187 -12.53 12.11 -14.04
CA PHE A 187 -13.15 11.75 -15.32
C PHE A 187 -14.68 11.59 -15.25
N ALA A 188 -15.25 11.39 -14.07
CA ALA A 188 -16.70 11.27 -13.90
C ALA A 188 -17.44 12.62 -14.00
N MET A 189 -16.79 13.74 -13.64
CA MET A 189 -17.44 15.06 -13.66
C MET A 189 -17.30 15.83 -14.98
N LEU A 190 -16.32 15.48 -15.83
CA LEU A 190 -16.14 16.11 -17.15
C LEU A 190 -17.07 15.54 -18.24
N GLY A 191 -17.69 14.36 -18.03
CA GLY A 191 -18.60 13.73 -18.99
C GLY A 191 -20.04 14.23 -18.95
N ALA A 192 -20.49 14.85 -17.85
CA ALA A 192 -21.89 15.27 -17.70
C ALA A 192 -22.18 16.70 -18.25
N GLY A 193 -21.14 17.50 -18.52
CA GLY A 193 -21.29 18.90 -18.94
C GLY A 193 -21.42 19.17 -20.44
N ALA A 194 -21.10 18.19 -21.31
CA ALA A 194 -21.00 18.43 -22.75
C ALA A 194 -22.26 18.07 -23.56
N ALA A 195 -23.33 17.59 -22.92
CA ALA A 195 -24.56 17.12 -23.58
C ALA A 195 -25.79 17.95 -23.21
N SER A 196 -25.75 19.28 -23.38
CA SER A 196 -26.97 20.10 -23.27
C SER A 196 -26.88 21.38 -24.12
N ARG A 197 -27.65 21.37 -25.21
CA ARG A 197 -28.12 22.49 -26.05
C ARG A 197 -27.24 22.92 -27.23
N ARG A 198 -27.37 22.16 -28.32
CA ARG A 198 -27.46 22.74 -29.67
C ARG A 198 -28.84 22.42 -30.25
N ARG A 199 -29.79 23.37 -30.18
CA ARG A 199 -30.95 23.38 -31.08
C ARG A 199 -30.97 24.69 -31.87
N ARG A 200 -30.98 24.49 -33.19
CA ARG A 200 -30.94 25.43 -34.31
C ARG A 200 -31.95 26.57 -34.18
N ARG A 201 -31.63 27.69 -34.86
CA ARG A 201 -32.49 28.21 -35.94
C ARG A 201 -31.70 29.11 -36.88
N SER A 202 -31.69 28.72 -38.16
CA SER A 202 -31.51 29.61 -39.31
C SER A 202 -32.87 29.73 -39.98
N ALA A 203 -33.33 30.97 -40.13
CA ALA A 203 -34.15 31.51 -41.21
C ALA A 203 -34.17 33.03 -40.99
#